data_AF-A0A974YSI3-F1
#
_entry.id   AF-A0A974YSI3-F1
#
_cell.length_a   1.000
_cell.length_b   1.000
_cell.length_c   1.000
_cell.angle_alpha   90.00
_cell.angle_beta   90.00
_cell.angle_gamma   90.00
#
_symmetry.space_group_name_H-M   'P 1'
#
loop_
_entity.id
_entity.type
_entity.pdbx_description
1 polymer ?
#
loop_
_entity_poly.entity_id
_entity_poly.type
_entity_poly.pdbx_seq_one_letter_code
_entity_poly.pdbx_strand_id
1 'polypeptide(L)'
;MGRALVRNPKLFLFDEPLSNLDAQLRTEMRIEIKRLHQKLGATIVYVTHDQVEAITMSTKIVVMNGGKIVQIGTPDDISNSPADLFVARFVGSPAMNLLEGTIENIRGGQMLRVSPQLAISLPAGFAAKRSVRDAWCST
;
A
#
# COMPACT_ATOMS: atom_id res chain seq x y z
N MET A 1 -1.98 0.33 26.94
CA MET A 1 -0.86 -0.59 26.62
C MET A 1 -0.36 -1.38 27.83
N GLY A 2 0.08 -0.75 28.93
CA GLY A 2 0.66 -1.44 30.09
C GLY A 2 -0.16 -2.60 30.68
N ARG A 3 -1.49 -2.44 30.82
CA ARG A 3 -2.36 -3.53 31.33
C ARG A 3 -2.50 -4.75 30.40
N ALA A 4 -2.32 -4.57 29.09
CA ALA A 4 -2.37 -5.67 28.12
C ALA A 4 -1.08 -6.49 28.11
N LEU A 5 0.06 -5.83 28.35
CA LEU A 5 1.39 -6.45 28.38
C LEU A 5 1.56 -7.45 29.51
N VAL A 6 0.98 -7.16 30.68
CA VAL A 6 1.09 -8.02 31.88
C VAL A 6 0.39 -9.37 31.69
N ARG A 7 -0.51 -9.50 30.71
CA ARG A 7 -1.31 -10.72 30.49
C ARG A 7 -0.70 -11.73 29.51
N ASN A 8 0.50 -11.45 28.97
CA ASN A 8 1.18 -12.27 27.97
C ASN A 8 0.24 -12.84 26.87
N PRO A 9 -0.59 -11.99 26.22
CA PRO A 9 -1.55 -12.47 25.24
C PRO A 9 -0.84 -12.95 23.96
N LYS A 10 -1.43 -13.95 23.29
CA LYS A 10 -0.91 -14.46 22.01
C LYS A 10 -1.10 -13.48 20.84
N LEU A 11 -2.06 -12.56 20.98
CA LEU A 11 -2.47 -11.60 19.96
C LEU A 11 -2.69 -10.22 20.59
N PHE A 12 -2.07 -9.21 19.98
CA PHE A 12 -2.34 -7.80 20.27
C PHE A 12 -3.12 -7.19 19.10
N LEU A 13 -4.17 -6.44 19.42
CA LEU A 13 -4.95 -5.65 18.47
C LEU A 13 -4.77 -4.18 18.83
N PHE A 14 -4.31 -3.38 17.88
CA PHE A 14 -4.21 -1.93 18.01
C PHE A 14 -5.10 -1.28 16.96
N ASP A 15 -6.02 -0.44 17.41
CA ASP A 15 -6.92 0.32 16.55
C ASP A 15 -6.57 1.81 16.63
N GLU A 16 -5.98 2.33 15.56
CA GLU A 16 -5.47 3.69 15.41
C GLU A 16 -4.76 4.27 16.66
N PRO A 17 -3.76 3.57 17.24
CA PRO A 17 -3.24 3.93 18.56
C PRO A 17 -2.47 5.26 18.59
N LEU A 18 -2.07 5.79 17.44
CA LEU A 18 -1.25 7.00 17.32
C LEU A 18 -1.99 8.22 16.72
N SER A 19 -3.27 8.08 16.37
CA SER A 19 -4.04 9.11 15.67
C SER A 19 -4.21 10.40 16.50
N ASN A 20 -4.29 10.28 17.83
CA ASN A 20 -4.48 11.40 18.75
C ASN A 20 -3.18 11.97 19.35
N LEU A 21 -2.01 11.54 18.84
CA LEU A 21 -0.70 11.99 19.34
C LEU A 21 -0.08 13.03 18.39
N ASP A 22 0.66 13.97 18.97
CA ASP A 22 1.47 14.93 18.22
C ASP A 22 2.57 14.23 17.40
N ALA A 23 3.15 14.94 16.43
CA ALA A 23 4.09 14.35 15.48
C ALA A 23 5.38 13.81 16.14
N GLN A 24 5.85 14.45 17.21
CA GLN A 24 7.07 14.06 17.90
C GLN A 24 6.83 12.78 18.71
N LEU A 25 5.76 12.75 19.50
CA LEU A 25 5.36 11.64 20.33
C LEU A 25 4.90 10.44 19.48
N ARG A 26 4.31 10.69 18.31
CA ARG A 26 4.00 9.65 17.30
C ARG A 26 5.25 8.94 16.82
N THR A 27 6.32 9.69 16.54
CA THR A 27 7.61 9.12 16.10
C THR A 27 8.23 8.26 17.19
N GLU A 28 8.22 8.74 18.44
CA GLU A 28 8.75 8.00 19.58
C GLU A 28 7.97 6.71 19.85
N MET A 29 6.63 6.80 19.89
CA MET A 29 5.77 5.64 20.11
C MET A 29 5.88 4.61 18.98
N ARG A 30 6.09 5.04 17.73
CA ARG A 30 6.36 4.14 16.60
C ARG A 30 7.60 3.29 16.84
N ILE A 31 8.68 3.89 17.33
CA ILE A 31 9.91 3.18 17.67
C ILE A 31 9.64 2.17 18.78
N GLU A 32 8.89 2.57 19.80
CA GLU A 32 8.61 1.70 20.94
C GLU A 32 7.72 0.52 20.57
N ILE A 33 6.69 0.71 19.74
CA ILE A 33 5.85 -0.38 19.23
C ILE A 33 6.68 -1.36 18.39
N LYS A 34 7.61 -0.86 17.56
CA LYS A 34 8.50 -1.72 16.76
C LYS A 34 9.44 -2.54 17.64
N ARG A 35 10.03 -1.94 18.67
CA ARG A 35 10.84 -2.65 19.67
C ARG A 35 10.02 -3.70 20.43
N LEU A 36 8.79 -3.34 20.79
CA LEU A 36 7.85 -4.22 21.47
C LEU A 36 7.54 -5.46 20.63
N HIS A 37 7.25 -5.27 19.34
CA HIS A 37 7.03 -6.36 18.39
C HIS A 37 8.23 -7.30 18.30
N GLN A 38 9.43 -6.73 18.15
CA GLN A 38 10.68 -7.51 18.08
C GLN A 38 10.97 -8.29 19.37
N LYS A 39 10.65 -7.71 20.53
CA LYS A 39 10.94 -8.31 21.84
C LYS A 39 9.96 -9.40 22.24
N LEU A 40 8.68 -9.24 21.95
CA LEU A 40 7.63 -10.18 22.38
C LEU A 40 7.45 -11.37 21.44
N GLY A 41 7.77 -11.23 20.15
CA GLY A 41 7.49 -12.26 19.15
C GLY A 41 6.00 -12.62 19.02
N ALA A 42 5.11 -11.83 19.63
CA ALA A 42 3.67 -12.04 19.60
C ALA A 42 3.06 -11.54 18.29
N THR A 43 1.89 -12.09 17.93
CA THR A 43 1.15 -11.61 16.75
C THR A 43 0.54 -10.26 17.06
N ILE A 44 0.73 -9.28 16.18
CA ILE A 44 0.17 -7.94 16.31
C ILE A 44 -0.62 -7.61 15.06
N VAL A 45 -1.88 -7.20 15.25
CA VAL A 45 -2.69 -6.55 14.22
C VAL A 45 -2.75 -5.08 14.56
N TYR A 46 -2.37 -4.25 13.60
CA TYR A 46 -2.31 -2.81 13.73
C TYR A 46 -3.16 -2.17 12.64
N VAL A 47 -4.18 -1.42 13.04
CA VAL A 47 -5.08 -0.70 12.13
C VAL A 47 -4.69 0.78 12.14
N THR A 48 -4.51 1.34 10.95
CA THR A 48 -4.15 2.75 10.76
C THR A 48 -4.59 3.23 9.39
N HIS A 49 -4.86 4.53 9.28
CA HIS A 49 -5.04 5.22 8.00
C HIS A 49 -3.73 5.85 7.48
N ASP A 50 -2.64 5.80 8.25
CA ASP A 50 -1.33 6.35 7.86
C ASP A 50 -0.49 5.31 7.10
N GLN A 51 -0.16 5.63 5.85
CA GLN A 51 0.64 4.78 4.96
C GLN A 51 2.06 4.56 5.49
N VAL A 52 2.68 5.58 6.09
CA VAL A 52 4.04 5.50 6.63
C VAL A 52 4.07 4.51 7.79
N GLU A 53 3.04 4.50 8.64
CA GLU A 53 2.92 3.50 9.71
C GLU A 53 2.79 2.10 9.12
N ALA A 54 1.88 1.91 8.16
CA ALA A 54 1.67 0.61 7.52
C ALA A 54 2.97 0.07 6.88
N ILE A 55 3.69 0.88 6.12
CA ILE A 55 4.90 0.48 5.40
C ILE A 55 6.08 0.21 6.34
N THR A 56 6.29 1.05 7.36
CA THR A 56 7.53 0.99 8.18
C THR A 56 7.47 0.01 9.36
N MET A 57 6.26 -0.38 9.77
CA MET A 57 6.03 -1.20 10.96
C MET A 57 5.56 -2.62 10.64
N SER A 58 5.00 -2.85 9.45
CA SER A 58 4.32 -4.12 9.14
C SER A 58 5.24 -5.13 8.48
N THR A 59 5.03 -6.40 8.81
CA THR A 59 5.59 -7.53 8.05
C THR A 59 4.70 -7.92 6.88
N LYS A 60 3.39 -7.69 7.01
CA LYS A 60 2.36 -7.89 5.99
C LYS A 60 1.30 -6.81 6.14
N ILE A 61 0.82 -6.32 5.01
CA ILE A 61 -0.19 -5.26 4.92
C ILE A 61 -1.44 -5.84 4.27
N VAL A 62 -2.59 -5.47 4.81
CA VAL A 62 -3.91 -5.73 4.23
C VAL A 62 -4.52 -4.37 3.90
N VAL A 63 -4.64 -4.08 2.60
CA VAL A 63 -5.28 -2.85 2.12
C VAL A 63 -6.78 -3.11 1.99
N MET A 64 -7.57 -2.23 2.58
CA MET A 64 -9.03 -2.33 2.57
C MET A 64 -9.67 -1.08 1.96
N ASN A 65 -10.78 -1.26 1.24
CA ASN A 65 -11.60 -0.19 0.69
C ASN A 65 -13.08 -0.59 0.79
N GLY A 66 -13.92 0.29 1.36
CA GLY A 66 -15.36 0.03 1.50
C GLY A 66 -15.69 -1.28 2.24
N GLY A 67 -14.88 -1.67 3.23
CA GLY A 67 -15.04 -2.92 3.97
C GLY A 67 -14.58 -4.18 3.23
N LYS A 68 -14.03 -4.05 2.02
CA LYS A 68 -13.49 -5.18 1.24
C LYS A 68 -11.96 -5.15 1.24
N ILE A 69 -11.35 -6.33 1.27
CA ILE A 69 -9.91 -6.47 1.07
C ILE A 69 -9.61 -6.26 -0.41
N VAL A 70 -8.73 -5.30 -0.70
CA VAL A 70 -8.27 -4.99 -2.06
C VAL A 70 -6.98 -5.74 -2.37
N GLN A 71 -6.02 -5.71 -1.45
CA GLN A 71 -4.73 -6.36 -1.64
C GLN A 71 -4.15 -6.82 -0.30
N ILE A 72 -3.43 -7.94 -0.33
CA ILE A 72 -2.63 -8.45 0.78
C ILE A 72 -1.22 -8.67 0.25
N GLY A 73 -0.21 -8.17 0.95
CA GLY A 73 1.18 -8.32 0.52
C GLY A 73 2.18 -7.86 1.56
N THR A 74 3.47 -8.04 1.25
CA THR A 74 4.55 -7.37 1.99
C THR A 74 4.55 -5.87 1.68
N PRO A 75 5.23 -5.02 2.48
CA PRO A 75 5.42 -3.61 2.13
C PRO A 75 5.97 -3.40 0.72
N ASP A 76 6.85 -4.28 0.25
CA ASP A 76 7.41 -4.24 -1.10
C ASP A 76 6.37 -4.59 -2.18
N ASP A 77 5.55 -5.60 -1.96
CA ASP A 77 4.48 -5.97 -2.90
C ASP A 77 3.47 -4.82 -3.07
N ILE A 78 3.08 -4.22 -1.94
CA ILE A 78 2.10 -3.13 -1.92
C ILE A 78 2.67 -1.88 -2.62
N SER A 79 3.97 -1.60 -2.48
CA SER A 79 4.61 -0.42 -3.06
C SER A 79 4.97 -0.60 -4.54
N ASN A 80 5.48 -1.78 -4.92
CA ASN A 80 6.05 -2.00 -6.25
C ASN A 80 5.08 -2.70 -7.22
N SER A 81 4.02 -3.33 -6.72
CA SER A 81 3.06 -4.08 -7.53
C SER A 81 1.64 -3.91 -7.00
N PRO A 82 1.09 -2.67 -7.05
CA PRO A 82 -0.28 -2.41 -6.64
C PRO A 82 -1.27 -3.20 -7.50
N ALA A 83 -2.29 -3.77 -6.88
CA ALA A 83 -3.29 -4.61 -7.53
C ALA A 83 -4.26 -3.81 -8.41
N ASP A 84 -4.52 -2.54 -8.06
CA ASP A 84 -5.38 -1.64 -8.80
C ASP A 84 -4.95 -0.16 -8.64
N LEU A 85 -5.68 0.74 -9.30
CA LEU A 85 -5.44 2.17 -9.19
C LEU A 85 -5.72 2.73 -7.78
N PHE A 86 -6.59 2.10 -7.00
CA PHE A 86 -6.83 2.55 -5.63
C PHE A 86 -5.58 2.33 -4.78
N VAL A 87 -5.01 1.13 -4.80
CA VAL A 87 -3.75 0.84 -4.09
C VAL A 87 -2.61 1.68 -4.65
N ALA A 88 -2.50 1.82 -5.98
CA ALA A 88 -1.44 2.64 -6.60
C ALA A 88 -1.52 4.12 -6.19
N ARG A 89 -2.72 4.68 -6.00
CA ARG A 89 -2.92 6.05 -5.50
C ARG A 89 -2.73 6.15 -3.99
N PHE A 90 -3.10 5.10 -3.27
CA PHE A 90 -3.04 5.05 -1.83
C PHE A 90 -1.64 4.75 -1.31
N VAL A 91 -0.70 4.28 -2.14
CA VAL A 91 0.63 3.87 -1.67
C VAL A 91 1.70 4.74 -2.31
N GLY A 92 2.54 5.32 -1.46
CA GLY A 92 3.68 6.14 -1.87
C GLY A 92 3.54 7.60 -1.45
N SER A 93 4.61 8.16 -0.89
CA SER A 93 4.74 9.59 -0.63
C SER A 93 6.10 10.05 -1.16
N PRO A 94 6.15 10.67 -2.35
CA PRO A 94 5.01 11.10 -3.19
C PRO A 94 4.28 9.93 -3.87
N ALA A 95 3.00 10.15 -4.18
CA ALA A 95 2.13 9.15 -4.82
C ALA A 95 2.66 8.73 -6.20
N MET A 96 2.31 7.52 -6.63
CA MET A 96 2.71 7.00 -7.93
C MET A 96 2.20 7.91 -9.07
N ASN A 97 3.06 8.20 -10.03
CA ASN A 97 2.66 8.91 -11.24
C ASN A 97 1.76 8.01 -12.10
N LEU A 98 0.56 8.49 -12.41
CA LEU A 98 -0.41 7.77 -13.24
C LEU A 98 -0.63 8.54 -14.54
N LEU A 99 -0.39 7.89 -15.67
CA LEU A 99 -0.55 8.46 -17.00
C LEU A 99 -1.66 7.71 -17.73
N GLU A 100 -2.65 8.44 -18.24
CA GLU A 100 -3.63 7.88 -19.17
C GLU A 100 -3.04 7.85 -20.57
N GLY A 101 -3.16 6.72 -21.25
CA GLY A 101 -2.69 6.59 -22.62
C GLY A 101 -3.29 5.38 -23.32
N THR A 102 -3.17 5.39 -24.64
CA THR A 102 -3.62 4.30 -25.52
C THR A 102 -2.41 3.52 -26.00
N ILE A 103 -2.49 2.21 -25.96
CA ILE A 103 -1.47 1.35 -26.54
C ILE A 103 -1.69 1.25 -28.05
N GLU A 104 -0.68 1.63 -28.82
CA GLU A 104 -0.66 1.54 -30.27
C GLU A 104 0.35 0.46 -30.71
N ASN A 105 -0.07 -0.39 -31.64
CA ASN A 105 0.83 -1.34 -32.27
C ASN A 105 1.58 -0.64 -33.42
N ILE A 106 2.91 -0.65 -33.36
CA ILE A 106 3.79 -0.10 -34.40
C ILE A 106 4.55 -1.23 -35.10
N ARG A 107 5.08 -0.98 -36.30
CA ARG A 107 5.94 -1.96 -36.98
C ARG A 107 7.20 -2.19 -36.14
N GLY A 108 7.25 -3.33 -35.44
CA GLY A 108 8.37 -3.73 -34.58
C GLY A 108 8.13 -3.66 -33.07
N GLY A 109 6.92 -3.31 -32.60
CA GLY A 109 6.64 -3.31 -31.15
C GLY A 109 5.32 -2.63 -30.76
N GLN A 110 5.22 -2.27 -29.48
CA GLN A 110 4.07 -1.56 -28.92
C GLN A 110 4.55 -0.21 -28.34
N MET A 111 3.69 0.80 -28.41
CA MET A 111 3.99 2.13 -27.89
C MET A 111 2.80 2.65 -27.07
N LEU A 112 3.07 3.27 -25.93
CA LEU A 112 2.06 3.97 -25.13
C LEU A 112 1.99 5.42 -25.61
N ARG A 113 0.86 5.82 -26.19
CA ARG A 113 0.57 7.21 -26.53
C ARG A 113 -0.20 7.88 -25.39
N VAL A 114 0.44 8.82 -24.71
CA VAL A 114 -0.16 9.60 -23.62
C VAL A 114 -0.77 10.91 -24.16
N SER A 115 -0.12 11.53 -25.14
CA SER A 115 -0.62 12.72 -25.83
C SER A 115 -0.11 12.77 -27.28
N PRO A 116 -0.54 13.72 -28.14
CA PRO A 116 -0.01 13.85 -29.49
C PRO A 116 1.52 14.06 -29.53
N GLN A 117 2.11 14.62 -28.48
CA GLN A 117 3.53 14.95 -28.37
C GLN A 117 4.32 13.96 -27.49
N LEU A 118 3.66 13.15 -26.66
CA LEU A 118 4.30 12.20 -25.75
C LEU A 118 3.90 10.76 -26.07
N ALA A 119 4.88 10.01 -26.58
CA ALA A 119 4.78 8.58 -26.82
C ALA A 119 5.99 7.86 -26.22
N ILE A 120 5.74 6.75 -25.53
CA ILE A 120 6.74 5.96 -24.80
C ILE A 120 6.79 4.56 -25.39
N SER A 121 7.96 4.15 -25.89
CA SER A 121 8.14 2.78 -26.41
C SER A 121 8.03 1.77 -25.27
N LEU A 122 7.20 0.74 -25.45
CA LEU A 122 7.01 -0.31 -24.46
C LEU A 122 7.99 -1.47 -24.71
N PRO A 123 8.46 -2.14 -23.65
CA PRO A 123 9.29 -3.34 -23.79
C PRO A 123 8.59 -4.42 -24.62
N ALA A 124 9.38 -5.22 -25.36
CA ALA A 124 8.84 -6.35 -26.10
C ALA A 124 8.13 -7.34 -25.15
N GLY A 125 6.89 -7.69 -25.45
CA GLY A 125 6.08 -8.57 -24.61
C GLY A 125 5.34 -7.87 -23.46
N PHE A 126 5.23 -6.54 -23.48
CA PHE A 126 4.37 -5.81 -22.53
C PHE A 126 2.89 -6.21 -22.70
N ALA A 127 2.42 -7.11 -21.84
CA ALA A 127 1.01 -7.45 -21.75
C ALA A 127 0.32 -6.48 -20.78
N ALA A 128 -0.59 -5.66 -21.29
CA ALA A 128 -1.43 -4.82 -20.44
C ALA A 128 -2.23 -5.70 -19.47
N LYS A 129 -1.92 -5.63 -18.17
CA LYS A 129 -2.71 -6.27 -17.13
C LYS A 129 -3.99 -5.45 -16.93
N ARG A 130 -5.05 -5.80 -17.68
CA ARG A 130 -6.43 -5.25 -17.64
C ARG A 130 -6.56 -3.72 -17.67
N SER A 131 -7.39 -3.22 -18.58
CA SER A 131 -7.89 -1.84 -18.57
C SER A 131 -8.45 -1.51 -17.18
N VAL A 132 -7.87 -0.52 -16.49
CA VAL A 132 -8.38 -0.11 -15.16
C VAL A 132 -9.68 0.70 -15.28
N ARG A 133 -10.11 1.04 -16.49
CA ARG A 133 -11.44 1.65 -16.74
C ARG A 133 -12.58 0.66 -16.47
N ASP A 134 -12.35 -0.64 -16.61
CA ASP A 134 -13.44 -1.63 -16.52
C ASP A 134 -13.82 -2.00 -15.07
N ALA A 135 -13.00 -1.62 -14.09
CA ALA A 135 -13.22 -1.96 -12.68
C ALA A 135 -14.10 -0.95 -11.91
N TRP A 136 -14.36 0.24 -12.47
CA TRP A 136 -15.05 1.34 -11.77
C TRP A 136 -16.50 1.59 -12.23
N CYS A 137 -16.96 0.97 -13.33
CA CYS A 137 -18.33 1.14 -13.84
C CYS A 137 -19.31 0.03 -13.42
N SER A 138 -19.01 -0.74 -12.36
CA SER A 138 -19.98 -1.69 -11.80
C SER A 138 -20.07 -1.57 -10.29
N THR A 139 -20.77 -0.53 -9.81
CA THR A 139 -21.93 -0.58 -8.88
C THR A 139 -22.45 0.83 -8.70
#